data_AF-A0A3M1RHS8-F1
#
_entry.id   AF-A0A3M1RHS8-F1
#
_cell.length_a   1.000
_cell.length_b   1.000
_cell.length_c   1.000
_cell.angle_alpha   90.00
_cell.angle_beta   90.00
_cell.angle_gamma   90.00
#
_symmetry.space_group_name_H-M   'P 1'
#
loop_
_entity.id
_entity.type
_entity.pdbx_description
1 polymer ?
#
loop_
_entity_poly.entity_id
_entity_poly.type
_entity_poly.pdbx_seq_one_letter_code
_entity_poly.pdbx_strand_id
1 'polypeptide(L)'
;RKGPLTPEEIESYRKELRDLMVERNLGWLNPPSSMVWTLQTQEGVVPPMGIYRNTFDRIFPELFGVEEVTIGSFARYVNALDRLAGPGGLMHITYDDPVSPTSVKIHYEMQSPGNVMMFAKVGSYMVAHSPLLLKPVKITGTQTFVDVEYAPAASEEEAYRALVSHFGQKQRLFESILKNPGQWQRLMEFIELCDGSPVVLDRQEFLGILKCEDVSGRLISLCEKILGSHISEASLNELLSALEKIGIAGGLLKKIEGNGEEIKVYYAFNDAVAARTLSSFIQETLEKAGHRLKVKRCFDDWCVFSG
;
A
#
# COMPACT_ATOMS: atom_id res chain seq x y z
N ARG A 1 22.46 -5.68 -37.78
CA ARG A 1 21.01 -5.60 -37.48
C ARG A 1 20.52 -7.02 -37.22
N LYS A 2 20.41 -7.44 -35.96
CA LYS A 2 19.78 -8.72 -35.61
C LYS A 2 18.30 -8.45 -35.33
N GLY A 3 17.42 -9.33 -35.80
CA GLY A 3 15.98 -9.25 -35.57
C GLY A 3 15.61 -9.45 -34.09
N PRO A 4 14.31 -9.47 -33.75
CA PRO A 4 13.87 -9.82 -32.41
C PRO A 4 14.35 -11.23 -32.03
N LEU A 5 14.75 -11.40 -30.77
CA LEU A 5 15.23 -12.68 -30.25
C LEU A 5 14.15 -13.75 -30.37
N THR A 6 14.55 -14.95 -30.81
CA THR A 6 13.64 -16.10 -30.84
C THR A 6 13.34 -16.57 -29.41
N PRO A 7 12.22 -17.27 -29.19
CA PRO A 7 11.91 -17.89 -27.89
C PRO A 7 13.03 -18.79 -27.36
N GLU A 8 13.76 -19.48 -28.24
CA GLU A 8 14.89 -20.34 -27.89
C GLU A 8 16.12 -19.55 -27.46
N GLU A 9 16.40 -18.42 -28.14
CA GLU A 9 17.45 -17.49 -27.71
C GLU A 9 17.14 -16.91 -26.32
N ILE A 10 15.87 -16.57 -26.07
CA ILE A 10 15.41 -16.07 -24.77
C ILE A 10 15.59 -17.12 -23.65
N GLU A 11 15.26 -18.38 -23.92
CA GLU A 11 15.41 -19.45 -22.93
C GLU A 11 16.88 -19.78 -22.67
N SER A 12 17.72 -19.72 -23.71
CA SER A 12 19.17 -19.82 -23.56
C SER A 12 19.73 -18.70 -22.68
N TYR A 13 19.32 -17.45 -22.92
CA TYR A 13 19.73 -16.31 -22.09
C TYR A 13 19.26 -16.46 -20.64
N ARG A 14 18.04 -16.94 -20.41
CA ARG A 14 17.52 -17.21 -19.04
C ARG A 14 18.38 -18.20 -18.30
N LYS A 15 18.78 -19.28 -18.98
CA LYS A 15 19.62 -20.32 -18.41
C LYS A 15 21.01 -19.77 -18.10
N GLU A 16 21.63 -19.07 -19.04
CA GLU A 16 22.93 -18.40 -18.83
C GLU A 16 22.87 -17.40 -17.67
N LEU A 17 21.83 -16.55 -17.62
CA LEU A 17 21.63 -15.57 -16.54
C LEU A 17 21.61 -16.26 -15.19
N ARG A 18 20.78 -17.30 -15.07
CA ARG A 18 20.62 -18.06 -13.84
C ARG A 18 21.93 -18.73 -13.43
N ASP A 19 22.62 -19.37 -14.37
CA ASP A 19 23.81 -20.15 -14.09
C ASP A 19 24.99 -19.21 -13.70
N LEU A 20 25.15 -18.07 -14.37
CA LEU A 20 26.16 -17.03 -14.07
C LEU A 20 25.89 -16.34 -12.71
N MET A 21 24.61 -16.19 -12.34
CA MET A 21 24.19 -15.67 -11.03
C MET A 21 24.47 -16.64 -9.87
N VAL A 22 24.28 -17.94 -10.12
CA VAL A 22 24.62 -18.99 -9.15
C VAL A 22 26.13 -19.12 -8.98
N GLU A 23 26.89 -19.13 -10.08
CA GLU A 23 28.36 -19.27 -10.04
C GLU A 23 29.06 -18.10 -9.34
N ARG A 24 28.53 -16.88 -9.46
CA ARG A 24 29.13 -15.68 -8.84
C ARG A 24 28.71 -15.42 -7.39
N ASN A 25 27.99 -16.34 -6.74
CA ASN A 25 27.42 -16.12 -5.41
C ASN A 25 26.63 -14.80 -5.35
N LEU A 26 25.97 -14.43 -6.45
CA LEU A 26 24.98 -13.36 -6.47
C LEU A 26 23.69 -13.93 -5.86
N GLY A 27 23.79 -14.33 -4.59
CA GLY A 27 22.66 -14.64 -3.75
C GLY A 27 21.75 -13.42 -3.74
N TRP A 28 20.49 -13.66 -4.03
CA TRP A 28 19.39 -12.69 -4.16
C TRP A 28 19.28 -12.03 -5.53
N LEU A 29 18.48 -12.68 -6.38
CA LEU A 29 17.59 -11.97 -7.29
C LEU A 29 16.68 -11.05 -6.45
N ASN A 30 17.09 -9.80 -6.24
CA ASN A 30 16.17 -8.73 -5.86
C ASN A 30 16.76 -7.30 -6.04
N PRO A 31 17.23 -6.86 -7.22
CA PRO A 31 17.28 -5.42 -7.50
C PRO A 31 15.95 -4.88 -8.07
N PRO A 32 15.37 -5.40 -9.17
CA PRO A 32 14.08 -4.94 -9.67
C PRO A 32 12.93 -5.33 -8.75
N SER A 33 12.98 -6.53 -8.17
CA SER A 33 11.90 -7.05 -7.32
C SER A 33 11.97 -6.55 -5.87
N SER A 34 13.12 -6.09 -5.35
CA SER A 34 13.15 -5.29 -4.12
C SER A 34 12.74 -3.84 -4.37
N MET A 35 13.04 -3.27 -5.54
CA MET A 35 12.56 -1.96 -5.95
C MET A 35 11.05 -1.98 -6.15
N VAL A 36 10.52 -2.98 -6.86
CA VAL A 36 9.09 -3.24 -7.01
C VAL A 36 8.48 -3.50 -5.64
N TRP A 37 9.03 -4.36 -4.79
CA TRP A 37 8.51 -4.60 -3.44
C TRP A 37 8.53 -3.33 -2.56
N THR A 38 9.61 -2.55 -2.58
CA THR A 38 9.72 -1.29 -1.83
C THR A 38 8.72 -0.26 -2.37
N LEU A 39 8.58 -0.15 -3.69
CA LEU A 39 7.66 0.80 -4.32
C LEU A 39 6.19 0.36 -4.21
N GLN A 40 5.90 -0.94 -4.12
CA GLN A 40 4.61 -1.56 -3.81
C GLN A 40 4.19 -1.29 -2.37
N THR A 41 5.09 -1.55 -1.44
CA THR A 41 4.83 -1.40 0.00
C THR A 41 4.85 0.06 0.47
N GLN A 42 5.46 0.95 -0.31
CA GLN A 42 5.55 2.39 -0.03
C GLN A 42 4.83 3.22 -1.09
N GLU A 43 3.52 2.98 -1.22
CA GLU A 43 2.64 3.82 -2.01
C GLU A 43 2.79 5.29 -1.59
N GLY A 44 3.08 6.19 -2.54
CA GLY A 44 3.30 7.60 -2.26
C GLY A 44 4.71 7.99 -1.80
N VAL A 45 5.71 7.08 -1.84
CA VAL A 45 7.10 7.39 -1.42
C VAL A 45 8.08 7.18 -2.57
N VAL A 46 8.90 8.17 -2.89
CA VAL A 46 10.01 8.02 -3.82
C VAL A 46 11.27 7.64 -3.04
N PRO A 47 11.98 6.55 -3.42
CA PRO A 47 13.22 6.14 -2.77
C PRO A 47 14.29 7.24 -2.87
N PRO A 48 15.20 7.36 -1.89
CA PRO A 48 16.26 8.36 -1.92
C PRO A 48 17.12 8.28 -3.19
N MET A 49 17.60 9.44 -3.67
CA MET A 49 18.52 9.51 -4.81
C MET A 49 19.72 8.57 -4.63
N GLY A 50 20.12 7.92 -5.72
CA GLY A 50 21.31 7.07 -5.74
C GLY A 50 21.15 5.67 -5.14
N ILE A 51 20.04 5.35 -4.46
CA ILE A 51 19.87 4.04 -3.79
C ILE A 51 19.93 2.84 -4.75
N TYR A 52 19.65 3.06 -6.03
CA TYR A 52 19.70 2.05 -7.09
C TYR A 52 20.73 2.36 -8.19
N ARG A 53 21.64 3.32 -7.98
CA ARG A 53 22.63 3.73 -8.98
C ARG A 53 23.49 2.58 -9.47
N ASN A 54 23.96 1.71 -8.55
CA ASN A 54 24.74 0.52 -8.91
C ASN A 54 23.95 -0.47 -9.80
N THR A 55 22.63 -0.53 -9.62
CA THR A 55 21.76 -1.36 -10.46
C THR A 55 21.70 -0.82 -11.89
N PHE A 56 21.60 0.50 -12.08
CA PHE A 56 21.44 1.11 -13.40
C PHE A 56 22.76 1.40 -14.12
N ASP A 57 23.82 1.74 -13.41
CA ASP A 57 25.10 2.11 -14.03
C ASP A 57 25.96 0.87 -14.36
N ARG A 58 25.78 -0.24 -13.63
CA ARG A 58 26.64 -1.42 -13.75
C ARG A 58 25.88 -2.67 -14.16
N ILE A 59 24.90 -3.06 -13.36
CA ILE A 59 24.19 -4.33 -13.55
C ILE A 59 23.35 -4.28 -14.84
N PHE A 60 22.75 -3.13 -15.15
CA PHE A 60 21.89 -2.97 -16.32
C PHE A 60 22.65 -3.04 -17.67
N PRO A 61 23.75 -2.30 -17.90
CA PRO A 61 24.60 -2.49 -19.09
C PRO A 61 25.07 -3.92 -19.28
N GLU A 62 25.52 -4.58 -18.21
CA GLU A 62 26.10 -5.92 -18.21
C GLU A 62 25.06 -7.00 -18.58
N LEU A 63 23.86 -6.96 -17.99
CA LEU A 63 22.81 -7.95 -18.24
C LEU A 63 22.23 -7.88 -19.67
N PHE A 64 22.22 -6.70 -20.28
CA PHE A 64 21.55 -6.48 -21.57
C PHE A 64 22.52 -6.23 -22.74
N GLY A 65 23.83 -6.32 -22.49
CA GLY A 65 24.86 -6.15 -23.51
C GLY A 65 24.78 -4.79 -24.20
N VAL A 66 24.46 -3.74 -23.45
CA VAL A 66 24.38 -2.37 -23.96
C VAL A 66 25.50 -1.53 -23.37
N GLU A 67 26.37 -1.01 -24.24
CA GLU A 67 27.47 -0.12 -23.85
C GLU A 67 26.97 1.27 -23.41
N GLU A 68 25.82 1.71 -23.96
CA GLU A 68 25.19 3.00 -23.63
C GLU A 68 23.68 2.85 -23.36
N VAL A 69 23.19 3.53 -22.32
CA VAL A 69 21.77 3.58 -21.96
C VAL A 69 21.07 4.65 -22.80
N THR A 70 20.32 4.21 -23.81
CA THR A 70 19.47 5.03 -24.71
C THR A 70 17.98 4.76 -24.45
N ILE A 71 17.07 5.62 -24.91
CA ILE A 71 15.62 5.34 -24.80
C ILE A 71 15.23 4.07 -25.56
N GLY A 72 15.88 3.80 -26.69
CA GLY A 72 15.71 2.55 -27.41
C GLY A 72 16.10 1.33 -26.56
N SER A 73 17.22 1.40 -25.82
CA SER A 73 17.64 0.34 -24.90
C SER A 73 16.70 0.18 -23.69
N PHE A 74 16.23 1.30 -23.14
CA PHE A 74 15.26 1.32 -22.05
C PHE A 74 13.93 0.69 -22.46
N ALA A 75 13.43 1.01 -23.66
CA ALA A 75 12.22 0.42 -24.21
C ALA A 75 12.32 -1.11 -24.37
N ARG A 76 13.47 -1.60 -24.84
CA ARG A 76 13.72 -3.05 -24.93
C ARG A 76 13.73 -3.72 -23.55
N TYR A 77 14.36 -3.07 -22.57
CA TYR A 77 14.41 -3.58 -21.20
C TYR A 77 13.03 -3.66 -20.56
N VAL A 78 12.28 -2.57 -20.66
CA VAL A 78 10.93 -2.45 -20.14
C VAL A 78 10.01 -3.52 -20.71
N ASN A 79 10.08 -3.76 -22.03
CA ASN A 79 9.33 -4.83 -22.69
C ASN A 79 9.82 -6.24 -22.29
N ALA A 80 11.06 -6.38 -21.80
CA ALA A 80 11.53 -7.63 -21.20
C ALA A 80 11.03 -7.80 -19.76
N LEU A 81 10.92 -6.71 -18.98
CA LEU A 81 10.30 -6.72 -17.65
C LEU A 81 8.80 -7.01 -17.69
N ASP A 82 8.09 -6.57 -18.72
CA ASP A 82 6.69 -6.87 -18.95
C ASP A 82 6.43 -8.40 -18.95
N ARG A 83 7.37 -9.17 -19.50
CA ARG A 83 7.33 -10.65 -19.48
C ARG A 83 7.62 -11.26 -18.09
N LEU A 84 8.21 -10.49 -17.18
CA LEU A 84 8.48 -10.87 -15.79
C LEU A 84 7.39 -10.38 -14.82
N ALA A 85 6.63 -9.36 -15.20
CA ALA A 85 5.52 -8.77 -14.45
C ALA A 85 4.24 -9.64 -14.43
N GLY A 86 4.22 -10.69 -15.24
CA GLY A 86 3.06 -11.57 -15.45
C GLY A 86 2.29 -11.21 -16.73
N PRO A 87 1.43 -12.11 -17.22
CA PRO A 87 0.62 -11.86 -18.41
C PRO A 87 -0.39 -10.73 -18.13
N GLY A 88 -0.31 -9.62 -18.89
CA GLY A 88 -1.36 -8.59 -18.88
C GLY A 88 -0.90 -7.13 -18.72
N GLY A 89 0.40 -6.85 -18.81
CA GLY A 89 0.91 -5.49 -19.02
C GLY A 89 1.12 -5.19 -20.50
N LEU A 90 0.92 -3.94 -20.91
CA LEU A 90 1.37 -3.40 -22.19
C LEU A 90 2.09 -2.09 -21.90
N MET A 91 3.26 -1.90 -22.51
CA MET A 91 3.97 -0.65 -22.43
C MET A 91 4.34 -0.12 -23.81
N HIS A 92 3.96 1.13 -24.07
CA HIS A 92 4.23 1.78 -25.34
C HIS A 92 5.01 3.07 -25.11
N ILE A 93 6.18 3.18 -25.75
CA ILE A 93 7.08 4.32 -25.60
C ILE A 93 7.14 5.07 -26.94
N THR A 94 6.83 6.35 -26.89
CA THR A 94 6.93 7.28 -28.02
C THR A 94 8.02 8.30 -27.73
N TYR A 95 8.93 8.51 -28.67
CA TYR A 95 10.02 9.48 -28.56
C TYR A 95 10.35 10.03 -29.94
N ASP A 96 10.88 11.24 -29.99
CA ASP A 96 11.31 11.93 -31.21
C ASP A 96 12.73 11.53 -31.64
N ASP A 97 13.63 11.29 -30.68
CA ASP A 97 15.01 10.83 -30.93
C ASP A 97 15.43 9.74 -29.92
N PRO A 98 16.05 8.63 -30.37
CA PRO A 98 16.42 7.53 -29.48
C PRO A 98 17.59 7.82 -28.53
N VAL A 99 18.42 8.83 -28.83
CA VAL A 99 19.67 9.17 -28.13
C VAL A 99 19.50 10.45 -27.30
N SER A 100 18.84 11.47 -27.84
CA SER A 100 18.64 12.76 -27.18
C SER A 100 17.22 13.27 -27.39
N PRO A 101 16.21 12.60 -26.82
CA PRO A 101 14.81 12.97 -26.99
C PRO A 101 14.52 14.35 -26.40
N THR A 102 13.76 15.19 -27.10
CA THR A 102 13.22 16.41 -26.49
C THR A 102 11.95 16.12 -25.69
N SER A 103 11.26 15.02 -26.03
CA SER A 103 10.10 14.54 -25.29
C SER A 103 9.99 13.01 -25.40
N VAL A 104 9.69 12.38 -24.27
CA VAL A 104 9.36 10.95 -24.22
C VAL A 104 7.98 10.79 -23.61
N LYS A 105 7.12 10.00 -24.22
CA LYS A 105 5.85 9.59 -23.65
C LYS A 105 5.86 8.08 -23.43
N ILE A 106 5.57 7.64 -22.21
CA ILE A 106 5.44 6.23 -21.88
C ILE A 106 4.00 5.96 -21.43
N HIS A 107 3.33 5.10 -22.17
CA HIS A 107 2.02 4.55 -21.84
C HIS A 107 2.21 3.21 -21.14
N TYR A 108 1.65 3.08 -19.95
CA TYR A 108 1.57 1.87 -19.14
C TYR A 108 0.12 1.42 -19.11
N GLU A 109 -0.19 0.20 -19.51
CA GLU A 109 -1.53 -0.40 -19.41
C GLU A 109 -1.41 -1.73 -18.67
N MET A 110 -2.23 -1.94 -17.64
CA MET A 110 -2.25 -3.19 -16.87
C MET A 110 -3.66 -3.55 -16.42
N GLN A 111 -3.92 -4.85 -16.29
CA GLN A 111 -5.20 -5.35 -15.75
C GLN A 111 -5.46 -4.97 -14.29
N SER A 112 -4.41 -4.74 -13.49
CA SER A 112 -4.51 -4.40 -12.07
C SER A 112 -4.19 -2.92 -11.81
N PRO A 113 -5.10 -2.16 -11.17
CA PRO A 113 -4.88 -0.75 -10.86
C PRO A 113 -3.72 -0.43 -9.93
N GLY A 114 -3.45 -1.30 -8.95
CA GLY A 114 -2.28 -1.14 -8.09
C GLY A 114 -0.97 -1.31 -8.86
N ASN A 115 -0.97 -2.18 -9.87
CA ASN A 115 0.24 -2.51 -10.63
C ASN A 115 0.58 -1.40 -11.63
N VAL A 116 -0.40 -0.80 -12.32
CA VAL A 116 -0.10 0.20 -13.36
C VAL A 116 0.62 1.43 -12.82
N MET A 117 0.17 1.97 -11.67
CA MET A 117 0.79 3.13 -11.04
C MET A 117 2.19 2.80 -10.49
N MET A 118 2.35 1.59 -9.94
CA MET A 118 3.64 1.10 -9.47
C MET A 118 4.65 1.01 -10.62
N PHE A 119 4.28 0.42 -11.76
CA PHE A 119 5.18 0.33 -12.91
C PHE A 119 5.51 1.70 -13.50
N ALA A 120 4.55 2.62 -13.55
CA ALA A 120 4.81 4.00 -13.95
C ALA A 120 5.84 4.66 -13.03
N LYS A 121 5.74 4.45 -11.72
CA LYS A 121 6.69 4.97 -10.72
C LYS A 121 8.08 4.34 -10.85
N VAL A 122 8.17 3.01 -11.02
CA VAL A 122 9.44 2.30 -11.26
C VAL A 122 10.10 2.86 -12.53
N GLY A 123 9.37 2.90 -13.64
CA GLY A 123 9.89 3.39 -14.91
C GLY A 123 10.33 4.85 -14.84
N SER A 124 9.55 5.69 -14.16
CA SER A 124 9.92 7.10 -13.93
C SER A 124 11.20 7.23 -13.12
N TYR A 125 11.37 6.41 -12.08
CA TYR A 125 12.59 6.38 -11.28
C TYR A 125 13.80 5.98 -12.12
N MET A 126 13.65 4.97 -12.99
CA MET A 126 14.71 4.51 -13.86
C MET A 126 15.20 5.58 -14.83
N VAL A 127 14.28 6.27 -15.52
CA VAL A 127 14.67 7.29 -16.51
C VAL A 127 15.24 8.55 -15.86
N ALA A 128 14.88 8.84 -14.61
CA ALA A 128 15.43 9.96 -13.84
C ALA A 128 16.84 9.71 -13.30
N HIS A 129 17.15 8.46 -12.93
CA HIS A 129 18.43 8.07 -12.30
C HIS A 129 19.32 7.24 -13.23
N SER A 130 19.16 7.41 -14.55
CA SER A 130 20.01 6.81 -15.57
C SER A 130 20.66 7.92 -16.41
N PRO A 131 21.62 7.59 -17.31
CA PRO A 131 22.21 8.57 -18.23
C PRO A 131 21.19 9.34 -19.10
N LEU A 132 19.96 8.86 -19.19
CA LEU A 132 18.85 9.53 -19.90
C LEU A 132 18.41 10.83 -19.22
N LEU A 133 18.55 10.90 -17.89
CA LEU A 133 18.28 12.08 -17.06
C LEU A 133 16.95 12.77 -17.40
N LEU A 134 15.85 12.01 -17.39
CA LEU A 134 14.51 12.51 -17.72
C LEU A 134 13.70 12.82 -16.47
N LYS A 135 12.97 13.95 -16.50
CA LYS A 135 11.99 14.32 -15.47
C LYS A 135 10.55 14.10 -15.97
N PRO A 136 9.65 13.55 -15.15
CA PRO A 136 8.23 13.56 -15.47
C PRO A 136 7.71 15.01 -15.47
N VAL A 137 6.95 15.38 -16.50
CA VAL A 137 6.31 16.70 -16.60
C VAL A 137 4.79 16.61 -16.48
N LYS A 138 4.22 15.45 -16.81
CA LYS A 138 2.78 15.23 -16.76
C LYS A 138 2.46 13.75 -16.59
N ILE A 139 1.49 13.46 -15.74
CA ILE A 139 0.94 12.12 -15.55
C ILE A 139 -0.56 12.21 -15.75
N THR A 140 -1.09 11.38 -16.65
CA THR A 140 -2.53 11.25 -16.90
C THR A 140 -2.89 9.78 -16.93
N GLY A 141 -4.08 9.39 -16.50
CA GLY A 141 -4.42 7.97 -16.50
C GLY A 141 -5.79 7.68 -15.90
N THR A 142 -6.14 6.41 -15.94
CA THR A 142 -7.29 5.82 -15.25
C THR A 142 -6.81 4.71 -14.30
N GLN A 143 -7.73 3.89 -13.82
CA GLN A 143 -7.36 2.75 -12.99
C GLN A 143 -6.58 1.68 -13.75
N THR A 144 -6.67 1.57 -15.08
CA THR A 144 -6.00 0.47 -15.82
C THR A 144 -4.90 0.94 -16.76
N PHE A 145 -4.73 2.26 -16.92
CA PHE A 145 -3.62 2.81 -17.70
C PHE A 145 -3.06 4.10 -17.09
N VAL A 146 -1.77 4.36 -17.31
CA VAL A 146 -1.06 5.58 -16.93
C VAL A 146 -0.18 6.01 -18.10
N ASP A 147 -0.34 7.26 -18.53
CA ASP A 147 0.56 7.97 -19.41
C ASP A 147 1.49 8.86 -18.58
N VAL A 148 2.80 8.75 -18.81
CA VAL A 148 3.80 9.67 -18.27
C VAL A 148 4.51 10.36 -19.42
N GLU A 149 4.44 11.68 -19.46
CA GLU A 149 5.21 12.53 -20.36
C GLU A 149 6.47 13.00 -19.62
N TYR A 150 7.61 12.94 -20.30
CA TYR A 150 8.92 13.28 -19.79
C TYR A 150 9.62 14.33 -20.65
N ALA A 151 10.48 15.11 -20.01
CA ALA A 151 11.40 16.04 -20.64
C ALA A 151 12.82 15.84 -20.09
N PRO A 152 13.88 16.27 -20.79
CA PRO A 152 15.22 16.31 -20.24
C PRO A 152 15.28 17.14 -18.94
N ALA A 153 16.03 16.65 -17.96
CA ALA A 153 16.36 17.38 -16.75
C ALA A 153 17.79 17.92 -16.83
N ALA A 154 18.03 19.08 -16.22
CA ALA A 154 19.35 19.68 -16.13
C ALA A 154 20.25 19.00 -15.08
N SER A 155 19.65 18.30 -14.11
CA SER A 155 20.36 17.53 -13.10
C SER A 155 19.52 16.39 -12.52
N GLU A 156 20.19 15.46 -11.82
CA GLU A 156 19.53 14.34 -11.14
C GLU A 156 18.62 14.85 -10.00
N GLU A 157 19.02 15.92 -9.32
CA GLU A 157 18.20 16.57 -8.29
C GLU A 157 16.94 17.20 -8.87
N GLU A 158 17.01 17.74 -10.08
CA GLU A 158 15.82 18.24 -10.78
C GLU A 158 14.87 17.10 -11.14
N ALA A 159 15.40 16.01 -11.71
CA ALA A 159 14.61 14.83 -12.04
C ALA A 159 13.96 14.21 -10.78
N TYR A 160 14.71 14.11 -9.69
CA TYR A 160 14.22 13.60 -8.42
C TYR A 160 13.12 14.49 -7.81
N ARG A 161 13.27 15.82 -7.83
CA ARG A 161 12.22 16.73 -7.36
C ARG A 161 10.92 16.57 -8.14
N ALA A 162 11.02 16.39 -9.46
CA ALA A 162 9.86 16.13 -10.30
C ALA A 162 9.20 14.77 -9.98
N LEU A 163 10.00 13.73 -9.71
CA LEU A 163 9.47 12.44 -9.23
C LEU A 163 8.70 12.60 -7.92
N VAL A 164 9.27 13.31 -6.95
CA VAL A 164 8.63 13.54 -5.64
C VAL A 164 7.33 14.32 -5.80
N SER A 165 7.28 15.34 -6.67
CA SER A 165 6.03 16.10 -6.87
C SER A 165 4.91 15.26 -7.47
N HIS A 166 5.24 14.26 -8.29
CA HIS A 166 4.25 13.41 -8.95
C HIS A 166 3.89 12.14 -8.16
N PHE A 167 4.87 11.48 -7.55
CA PHE A 167 4.70 10.18 -6.88
C PHE A 167 4.90 10.22 -5.36
N GLY A 168 5.38 11.33 -4.80
CA GLY A 168 5.79 11.49 -3.39
C GLY A 168 4.69 11.96 -2.44
N GLN A 169 3.44 11.52 -2.61
CA GLN A 169 2.30 11.97 -1.78
C GLN A 169 2.48 11.75 -0.27
N LYS A 170 3.25 10.73 0.12
CA LYS A 170 3.62 10.38 1.50
C LYS A 170 5.10 10.67 1.79
N GLN A 171 5.81 11.42 0.93
CA GLN A 171 7.26 11.65 1.06
C GLN A 171 7.64 12.31 2.38
N ARG A 172 6.87 13.32 2.83
CA ARG A 172 7.13 14.01 4.10
C ARG A 172 7.00 13.09 5.31
N LEU A 173 6.02 12.17 5.28
CA LEU A 173 5.85 11.18 6.34
C LEU A 173 7.07 10.23 6.36
N PHE A 174 7.48 9.75 5.19
CA PHE A 174 8.64 8.88 5.06
C PHE A 174 9.94 9.56 5.52
N GLU A 175 10.17 10.81 5.13
CA GLU A 175 11.33 11.60 5.59
C GLU A 175 11.32 11.81 7.11
N SER A 176 10.14 12.02 7.71
CA SER A 176 9.98 12.10 9.15
C SER A 176 10.25 10.77 9.85
N ILE A 177 9.91 9.64 9.22
CA ILE A 177 10.24 8.29 9.70
C ILE A 177 11.76 8.07 9.70
N LEU A 178 12.40 8.36 8.57
CA LEU A 178 13.84 8.19 8.41
C LEU A 178 14.68 9.09 9.34
N LYS A 179 14.17 10.25 9.73
CA LYS A 179 14.87 11.15 10.65
C LYS A 179 14.94 10.61 12.08
N ASN A 180 13.99 9.77 12.51
CA ASN A 180 13.90 9.28 13.88
C ASN A 180 13.52 7.79 13.95
N PRO A 181 14.30 6.88 13.34
CA PRO A 181 13.93 5.47 13.22
C PRO A 181 13.67 4.80 14.57
N GLY A 182 14.45 5.15 15.61
CA GLY A 182 14.26 4.61 16.95
C GLY A 182 12.98 5.07 17.65
N GLN A 183 12.44 6.26 17.31
CA GLN A 183 11.16 6.72 17.85
C GLN A 183 10.00 5.98 17.19
N TRP A 184 10.08 5.78 15.87
CA TRP A 184 9.07 5.03 15.11
C TRP A 184 9.09 3.54 15.45
N GLN A 185 10.26 2.95 15.64
CA GLN A 185 10.38 1.58 16.12
C GLN A 185 9.69 1.41 17.48
N ARG A 186 9.92 2.31 18.44
CA ARG A 186 9.22 2.28 19.73
C ARG A 186 7.72 2.51 19.61
N LEU A 187 7.28 3.34 18.67
CA LEU A 187 5.86 3.54 18.39
C LEU A 187 5.22 2.29 17.78
N MET A 188 5.90 1.62 16.86
CA MET A 188 5.45 0.35 16.28
C MET A 188 5.43 -0.76 17.33
N GLU A 189 6.48 -0.88 18.14
CA GLU A 189 6.52 -1.79 19.30
C GLU A 189 5.37 -1.48 20.27
N PHE A 190 5.07 -0.21 20.54
CA PHE A 190 3.92 0.19 21.36
C PHE A 190 2.59 -0.18 20.70
N ILE A 191 2.43 0.02 19.39
CA ILE A 191 1.23 -0.35 18.62
C ILE A 191 1.06 -1.87 18.60
N GLU A 192 2.13 -2.63 18.44
CA GLU A 192 2.15 -4.11 18.49
C GLU A 192 1.81 -4.62 19.90
N LEU A 193 2.28 -3.94 20.95
CA LEU A 193 1.90 -4.21 22.34
C LEU A 193 0.43 -3.85 22.66
N CYS A 194 -0.25 -3.09 21.78
CA CYS A 194 -1.66 -2.76 21.93
C CYS A 194 -2.62 -3.81 21.33
N ASP A 195 -2.15 -4.97 20.87
CA ASP A 195 -2.97 -6.14 20.46
C ASP A 195 -4.07 -5.85 19.40
N GLY A 196 -3.95 -4.72 18.67
CA GLY A 196 -4.93 -4.29 17.67
C GLY A 196 -4.28 -4.14 16.30
N SER A 197 -4.73 -4.92 15.32
CA SER A 197 -4.53 -4.57 13.91
C SER A 197 -5.10 -3.15 13.70
N PRO A 198 -4.30 -2.15 13.29
CA PRO A 198 -4.78 -0.78 13.20
C PRO A 198 -5.91 -0.72 12.16
N VAL A 199 -7.10 -0.31 12.62
CA VAL A 199 -8.20 0.02 11.72
C VAL A 199 -7.87 1.36 11.08
N VAL A 200 -7.42 1.32 9.83
CA VAL A 200 -7.19 2.52 9.02
C VAL A 200 -8.55 3.05 8.57
N LEU A 201 -8.94 4.19 9.13
CA LEU A 201 -10.15 4.91 8.73
C LEU A 201 -9.80 5.93 7.65
N ASP A 202 -10.63 6.03 6.61
CA ASP A 202 -10.46 7.07 5.62
C ASP A 202 -10.87 8.46 6.17
N ARG A 203 -10.54 9.53 5.43
CA ARG A 203 -10.84 10.91 5.85
C ARG A 203 -12.35 11.20 5.96
N GLN A 204 -13.18 10.65 5.08
CA GLN A 204 -14.63 10.84 5.14
C GLN A 204 -15.22 10.12 6.34
N GLU A 205 -14.70 8.94 6.63
CA GLU A 205 -15.00 8.18 7.82
C GLU A 205 -14.61 8.98 9.06
N PHE A 206 -13.38 9.45 9.19
CA PHE A 206 -12.96 10.26 10.33
C PHE A 206 -13.84 11.51 10.50
N LEU A 207 -14.14 12.22 9.41
CA LEU A 207 -15.04 13.37 9.43
C LEU A 207 -16.47 13.01 9.83
N GLY A 208 -16.96 11.83 9.46
CA GLY A 208 -18.26 11.34 9.91
C GLY A 208 -18.27 11.01 11.40
N ILE A 209 -17.15 10.56 11.99
CA ILE A 209 -17.05 10.32 13.45
C ILE A 209 -17.10 11.67 14.18
N LEU A 210 -16.32 12.64 13.69
CA LEU A 210 -16.28 13.98 14.27
C LEU A 210 -17.61 14.74 14.16
N LYS A 211 -18.50 14.34 13.24
CA LYS A 211 -19.81 14.96 12.98
C LYS A 211 -21.00 14.16 13.51
N CYS A 212 -20.77 13.00 14.14
CA CYS A 212 -21.85 12.04 14.40
C CYS A 212 -22.72 12.46 15.60
N GLU A 213 -24.00 12.75 15.32
CA GLU A 213 -25.09 12.75 16.31
C GLU A 213 -25.60 11.30 16.60
N ASP A 214 -25.30 10.31 15.74
CA ASP A 214 -25.69 8.90 15.92
C ASP A 214 -24.46 7.96 15.93
N VAL A 215 -23.96 7.68 17.13
CA VAL A 215 -22.82 6.78 17.39
C VAL A 215 -23.18 5.31 17.09
N SER A 216 -24.43 4.92 17.28
CA SER A 216 -24.88 3.53 17.06
C SER A 216 -24.87 3.16 15.57
N GLY A 217 -25.27 4.07 14.67
CA GLY A 217 -25.18 3.84 13.22
C GLY A 217 -23.73 3.63 12.73
N ARG A 218 -22.78 4.25 13.42
CA ARG A 218 -21.35 4.10 13.15
C ARG A 218 -20.82 2.73 13.58
N LEU A 219 -21.21 2.27 14.77
CA LEU A 219 -20.86 0.95 15.26
C LEU A 219 -21.41 -0.14 14.35
N ILE A 220 -22.65 0.00 13.85
CA ILE A 220 -23.24 -0.92 12.87
C ILE A 220 -22.36 -1.04 11.63
N SER A 221 -21.99 0.08 11.01
CA SER A 221 -21.15 0.07 9.81
C SER A 221 -19.79 -0.61 10.04
N LEU A 222 -19.20 -0.44 11.22
CA LEU A 222 -17.95 -1.12 11.58
C LEU A 222 -18.15 -2.63 11.80
N CYS A 223 -19.25 -3.03 12.44
CA CYS A 223 -19.60 -4.45 12.59
C CYS A 223 -19.79 -5.12 11.23
N GLU A 224 -20.55 -4.51 10.32
CA GLU A 224 -20.80 -5.03 8.97
C GLU A 224 -19.50 -5.21 8.16
N LYS A 225 -18.54 -4.29 8.30
CA LYS A 225 -17.22 -4.43 7.69
C LYS A 225 -16.41 -5.62 8.22
N ILE A 226 -16.48 -5.87 9.52
CA ILE A 226 -15.78 -7.01 10.15
C ILE A 226 -16.45 -8.33 9.75
N LEU A 227 -17.77 -8.33 9.66
CA LEU A 227 -18.58 -9.52 9.36
C LEU A 227 -18.61 -9.85 7.86
N GLY A 228 -18.49 -8.84 6.99
CA GLY A 228 -18.63 -8.99 5.55
C GLY A 228 -20.09 -9.19 5.08
N SER A 229 -21.06 -8.99 5.97
CA SER A 229 -22.50 -9.13 5.74
C SER A 229 -23.29 -8.05 6.47
N HIS A 230 -24.57 -7.90 6.15
CA HIS A 230 -25.45 -6.93 6.80
C HIS A 230 -25.76 -7.38 8.24
N ILE A 231 -25.87 -6.43 9.18
CA ILE A 231 -25.98 -6.74 10.61
C ILE A 231 -27.22 -7.58 10.97
N SER A 232 -28.29 -7.47 10.17
CA SER A 232 -29.53 -8.25 10.35
C SER A 232 -29.38 -9.75 10.08
N GLU A 233 -28.30 -10.14 9.40
CA GLU A 233 -28.00 -11.54 9.07
C GLU A 233 -27.04 -12.16 10.10
N ALA A 234 -26.46 -11.34 10.98
CA ALA A 234 -25.50 -11.78 11.99
C ALA A 234 -26.20 -12.42 13.20
N SER A 235 -25.63 -13.50 13.70
CA SER A 235 -26.02 -14.03 15.01
C SER A 235 -25.54 -13.11 16.14
N LEU A 236 -26.18 -13.22 17.31
CA LEU A 236 -25.77 -12.46 18.50
C LEU A 236 -24.29 -12.66 18.83
N ASN A 237 -23.78 -13.89 18.72
CA ASN A 237 -22.38 -14.19 19.02
C ASN A 237 -21.41 -13.55 18.01
N GLU A 238 -21.76 -13.55 16.72
CA GLU A 238 -20.97 -12.87 15.70
C GLU A 238 -20.93 -11.37 15.93
N LEU A 239 -22.08 -10.78 16.29
CA LEU A 239 -22.17 -9.36 16.56
C LEU A 239 -21.42 -8.96 17.83
N LEU A 240 -21.55 -9.73 18.91
CA LEU A 240 -20.77 -9.52 20.14
C LEU A 240 -19.26 -9.66 19.88
N SER A 241 -18.84 -10.63 19.06
CA SER A 241 -17.43 -10.77 18.67
C SER A 241 -16.95 -9.57 17.85
N ALA A 242 -17.76 -9.05 16.94
CA ALA A 242 -17.42 -7.84 16.17
C ALA A 242 -17.31 -6.61 17.09
N LEU A 243 -18.26 -6.41 18.00
CA LEU A 243 -18.24 -5.33 18.99
C LEU A 243 -17.04 -5.43 19.93
N GLU A 244 -16.69 -6.64 20.38
CA GLU A 244 -15.51 -6.89 21.19
C GLU A 244 -14.24 -6.51 20.44
N LYS A 245 -14.08 -6.93 19.18
CA LYS A 245 -12.93 -6.55 18.33
C LYS A 245 -12.81 -5.04 18.18
N ILE A 246 -13.92 -4.36 17.87
CA ILE A 246 -13.95 -2.89 17.73
C ILE A 246 -13.58 -2.22 19.05
N GLY A 247 -14.16 -2.67 20.15
CA GLY A 247 -13.98 -2.09 21.47
C GLY A 247 -12.59 -2.31 22.04
N ILE A 248 -11.98 -3.50 21.84
CA ILE A 248 -10.61 -3.79 22.22
C ILE A 248 -9.64 -2.96 21.38
N ALA A 249 -9.82 -2.93 20.05
CA ALA A 249 -8.97 -2.12 19.16
C ALA A 249 -9.05 -0.61 19.47
N GLY A 250 -10.22 -0.14 19.93
CA GLY A 250 -10.41 1.24 20.38
C GLY A 250 -9.92 1.54 21.80
N GLY A 251 -9.41 0.54 22.54
CA GLY A 251 -9.01 0.71 23.94
C GLY A 251 -10.18 1.00 24.89
N LEU A 252 -11.40 0.61 24.52
CA LEU A 252 -12.63 0.86 25.26
C LEU A 252 -13.08 -0.37 26.06
N LEU A 253 -12.86 -1.57 25.52
CA LEU A 253 -13.26 -2.84 26.12
C LEU A 253 -12.03 -3.70 26.48
N LYS A 254 -12.16 -4.49 27.54
CA LYS A 254 -11.23 -5.59 27.88
C LYS A 254 -11.69 -6.91 27.29
N LYS A 255 -12.99 -7.22 27.41
CA LYS A 255 -13.62 -8.43 26.88
C LYS A 255 -15.14 -8.37 26.98
N ILE A 256 -15.82 -9.25 26.26
CA ILE A 256 -17.25 -9.54 26.37
C ILE A 256 -17.42 -11.03 26.72
N GLU A 257 -18.17 -11.33 27.78
CA GLU A 257 -18.49 -12.71 28.19
C GLU A 257 -20.00 -12.96 28.04
N GLY A 258 -20.39 -14.03 27.35
CA GLY A 258 -21.78 -14.48 27.27
C GLY A 258 -21.94 -15.88 27.85
N ASN A 259 -22.96 -16.09 28.69
CA ASN A 259 -23.28 -17.40 29.27
C ASN A 259 -24.67 -17.93 28.88
N GLY A 260 -25.26 -17.40 27.81
CA GLY A 260 -26.57 -17.82 27.26
C GLY A 260 -27.77 -17.11 27.87
N GLU A 261 -27.67 -16.58 29.09
CA GLU A 261 -28.74 -15.80 29.76
C GLU A 261 -28.35 -14.33 29.97
N GLU A 262 -27.07 -14.08 30.21
CA GLU A 262 -26.53 -12.74 30.45
C GLU A 262 -25.28 -12.51 29.59
N ILE A 263 -25.09 -11.25 29.20
CA ILE A 263 -23.87 -10.78 28.54
C ILE A 263 -23.21 -9.77 29.46
N LYS A 264 -21.94 -9.98 29.77
CA LYS A 264 -21.15 -9.10 30.62
C LYS A 264 -20.06 -8.44 29.78
N VAL A 265 -20.06 -7.11 29.77
CA VAL A 265 -19.09 -6.29 29.05
C VAL A 265 -18.14 -5.67 30.06
N TYR A 266 -16.84 -5.88 29.88
CA TYR A 266 -15.79 -5.33 30.74
C TYR A 266 -15.06 -4.19 30.03
N TYR A 267 -14.90 -3.06 30.70
CA TYR A 267 -14.29 -1.85 30.14
C TYR A 267 -12.80 -1.74 30.47
N ALA A 268 -12.05 -1.08 29.58
CA ALA A 268 -10.63 -0.80 29.76
C ALA A 268 -10.35 0.36 30.74
N PHE A 269 -11.39 1.10 31.13
CA PHE A 269 -11.35 2.25 32.00
C PHE A 269 -12.24 2.04 33.24
N ASN A 270 -12.10 2.93 34.23
CA ASN A 270 -12.83 2.90 35.50
C ASN A 270 -13.62 4.21 35.67
N ASP A 271 -14.74 4.32 34.97
CA ASP A 271 -15.62 5.50 34.96
C ASP A 271 -17.07 5.05 34.67
N ALA A 272 -17.94 5.16 35.67
CA ALA A 272 -19.33 4.72 35.59
C ALA A 272 -20.16 5.48 34.54
N VAL A 273 -19.87 6.76 34.29
CA VAL A 273 -20.62 7.57 33.33
C VAL A 273 -20.23 7.15 31.92
N ALA A 274 -18.94 6.99 31.66
CA ALA A 274 -18.43 6.49 30.40
C ALA A 274 -18.89 5.04 30.13
N ALA A 275 -18.88 4.17 31.16
CA ALA A 275 -19.32 2.78 31.06
C ALA A 275 -20.81 2.67 30.69
N ARG A 276 -21.66 3.50 31.31
CA ARG A 276 -23.09 3.58 30.96
C ARG A 276 -23.33 4.10 29.55
N THR A 277 -22.58 5.13 29.15
CA THR A 277 -22.71 5.73 27.82
C THR A 277 -22.29 4.74 26.72
N LEU A 278 -21.19 4.03 26.93
CA LEU A 278 -20.77 2.99 25.99
C LEU A 278 -21.73 1.80 26.00
N SER A 279 -22.26 1.44 27.17
CA SER A 279 -23.30 0.41 27.29
C SER A 279 -24.56 0.76 26.51
N SER A 280 -25.00 2.03 26.53
CA SER A 280 -26.18 2.45 25.77
C SER A 280 -25.93 2.37 24.26
N PHE A 281 -24.75 2.73 23.77
CA PHE A 281 -24.41 2.56 22.36
C PHE A 281 -24.36 1.09 21.92
N ILE A 282 -23.80 0.22 22.76
CA ILE A 282 -23.83 -1.23 22.54
C ILE A 282 -25.28 -1.72 22.52
N GLN A 283 -26.11 -1.30 23.48
CA GLN A 283 -27.53 -1.65 23.53
C GLN A 283 -28.26 -1.23 22.26
N GLU A 284 -28.13 0.03 21.85
CA GLU A 284 -28.78 0.58 20.65
C GLU A 284 -28.34 -0.16 19.38
N THR A 285 -27.06 -0.53 19.30
CA THR A 285 -26.50 -1.31 18.18
C THR A 285 -27.11 -2.71 18.12
N LEU A 286 -27.19 -3.40 19.26
CA LEU A 286 -27.81 -4.73 19.38
C LEU A 286 -29.31 -4.67 19.06
N GLU A 287 -30.02 -3.64 19.55
CA GLU A 287 -31.44 -3.44 19.28
C GLU A 287 -31.72 -3.20 17.79
N LYS A 288 -30.90 -2.38 17.12
CA LYS A 288 -30.99 -2.14 15.67
C LYS A 288 -30.69 -3.41 14.85
N ALA A 289 -29.89 -4.32 15.38
CA ALA A 289 -29.64 -5.65 14.80
C ALA A 289 -30.78 -6.66 15.06
N GLY A 290 -31.80 -6.30 15.84
CA GLY A 290 -32.91 -7.18 16.19
C GLY A 290 -32.75 -7.95 17.50
N HIS A 291 -31.66 -7.71 18.25
CA HIS A 291 -31.42 -8.32 19.56
C HIS A 291 -31.85 -7.38 20.70
N ARG A 292 -32.96 -7.72 21.35
CA ARG A 292 -33.50 -6.92 22.46
C ARG A 292 -32.87 -7.34 23.78
N LEU A 293 -31.82 -6.62 24.16
CA LEU A 293 -31.11 -6.80 25.43
C LEU A 293 -31.15 -5.48 26.19
N LYS A 294 -31.29 -5.51 27.52
CA LYS A 294 -31.27 -4.31 28.36
C LYS A 294 -30.13 -4.36 29.36
N VAL A 295 -29.53 -3.21 29.63
CA VAL A 295 -28.57 -3.08 30.73
C VAL A 295 -29.29 -3.28 32.06
N LYS A 296 -28.98 -4.38 32.75
CA LYS A 296 -29.55 -4.74 34.06
C LYS A 296 -28.79 -4.08 35.20
N ARG A 297 -27.46 -4.05 35.10
CA ARG A 297 -26.54 -3.46 36.10
C ARG A 297 -25.32 -2.90 35.41
N CYS A 298 -24.79 -1.80 35.94
CA CYS A 298 -23.63 -1.14 35.38
C CYS A 298 -22.78 -0.56 36.52
N PHE A 299 -21.54 -1.03 36.60
CA PHE A 299 -20.51 -0.63 37.55
C PHE A 299 -19.46 0.20 36.82
N ASP A 300 -18.45 0.66 37.55
CA ASP A 300 -17.42 1.57 37.05
C ASP A 300 -16.58 0.96 35.91
N ASP A 301 -16.42 -0.36 35.90
CA ASP A 301 -15.56 -1.11 34.96
C ASP A 301 -16.25 -2.29 34.25
N TRP A 302 -17.54 -2.55 34.49
CA TRP A 302 -18.31 -3.54 33.73
C TRP A 302 -19.83 -3.36 33.82
N CYS A 303 -20.55 -3.82 32.80
CA CYS A 303 -22.02 -3.80 32.76
C CYS A 303 -22.59 -5.14 32.28
N VAL A 304 -23.79 -5.48 32.76
CA VAL A 304 -24.50 -6.74 32.43
C VAL A 304 -25.77 -6.43 31.66
N PHE A 305 -25.94 -7.14 30.56
CA PHE A 305 -27.08 -7.12 29.67
C PHE A 305 -27.88 -8.42 29.82
N SER A 306 -29.21 -8.33 29.79
CA SER A 306 -30.11 -9.49 29.76
C SER A 306 -31.34 -9.20 28.91
N GLY A 307 -31.90 -10.23 28.28
CA GLY A 307 -33.13 -10.17 27.47
C GLY A 307 -34.40 -10.36 28.28
#